data_AF-A0A953Y7A3-F1
#
_entry.id   AF-A0A953Y7A3-F1
#
_cell.length_a   1.000
_cell.length_b   1.000
_cell.length_c   1.000
_cell.angle_alpha   90.00
_cell.angle_beta   90.00
_cell.angle_gamma   90.00
#
_symmetry.space_group_name_H-M   'P 1'
#
loop_
_entity.id
_entity.type
_entity.pdbx_description
1 polymer ?
#
loop_
_entity_poly.entity_id
_entity_poly.type
_entity_poly.pdbx_seq_one_letter_code
_entity_poly.pdbx_strand_id
1 'polypeptide(L)'
;MSRDPCTACDEEFEEEDLLLVCSVCLVEHHAACYIANGIKCHACGSSATPIDPEAGKEPVEPASASGVQPASASGTGSAVQPASASGAG
;
A
#
# COMPACT_ATOMS: atom_id res chain seq x y z
N MET A 1 -9.51 7.43 23.64
CA MET A 1 -9.50 5.97 23.83
C MET A 1 -8.05 5.58 23.74
N SER A 2 -7.43 5.17 24.84
CA SER A 2 -6.02 4.77 24.84
C SER A 2 -5.91 3.44 24.10
N ARG A 3 -4.95 3.33 23.18
CA ARG A 3 -4.64 2.10 22.49
C ARG A 3 -3.83 1.21 23.44
N ASP A 4 -4.11 -0.08 23.50
CA ASP A 4 -3.33 -1.00 24.32
C ASP A 4 -1.90 -1.12 23.76
N PRO A 5 -0.86 -1.28 24.62
CA PRO A 5 0.51 -1.46 24.17
C PRO A 5 0.73 -2.83 23.50
N CYS A 6 1.85 -2.98 22.81
CA CYS A 6 2.24 -4.24 22.18
C CYS A 6 2.48 -5.32 23.24
N THR A 7 1.64 -6.35 23.29
CA THR A 7 1.76 -7.46 24.26
C THR A 7 3.03 -8.31 24.15
N ALA A 8 3.86 -8.08 23.11
CA ALA A 8 5.14 -8.78 22.94
C ALA A 8 6.32 -8.06 23.62
N CYS A 9 6.34 -6.72 23.60
CA CYS A 9 7.42 -5.90 24.17
C CYS A 9 6.97 -4.93 25.27
N ASP A 10 5.67 -4.83 25.53
CA ASP A 10 5.03 -3.92 26.48
C ASP A 10 5.21 -2.42 26.17
N GLU A 11 5.64 -2.09 24.95
CA GLU A 11 5.81 -0.71 24.49
C GLU A 11 4.56 -0.16 23.80
N GLU A 12 4.34 1.15 23.93
CA GLU A 12 3.27 1.87 23.25
C GLU A 12 3.56 1.98 21.75
N PHE A 13 2.50 2.11 20.95
CA PHE A 13 2.61 2.25 19.49
C PHE A 13 2.80 3.72 19.09
N GLU A 14 3.78 3.97 18.23
CA GLU A 14 4.03 5.26 17.58
C GLU A 14 3.34 5.32 16.20
N GLU A 15 3.19 6.54 15.65
CA GLU A 15 2.52 6.75 14.37
C GLU A 15 3.32 6.18 13.18
N GLU A 16 4.61 5.99 13.38
CA GLU A 16 5.58 5.49 12.39
C GLU A 16 5.78 3.97 12.48
N ASP A 17 5.18 3.32 13.47
CA ASP A 17 5.32 1.89 13.67
C ASP A 17 4.57 1.09 12.61
N LEU A 18 5.25 0.10 12.05
CA LEU A 18 4.61 -0.91 11.22
C LEU A 18 3.93 -1.94 12.11
N LEU A 19 2.65 -2.17 11.85
CA LEU A 19 1.78 -2.94 12.73
C LEU A 19 1.24 -4.16 12.00
N LEU A 20 1.11 -5.26 12.73
CA LEU A 20 0.43 -6.46 12.26
C LEU A 20 -0.66 -6.83 13.25
N VAL A 21 -1.85 -7.12 12.72
CA VAL A 21 -3.02 -7.49 13.51
C VAL A 21 -3.25 -8.99 13.41
N CYS A 22 -3.42 -9.66 14.54
CA CYS A 22 -3.78 -11.07 14.52
C CYS A 22 -5.19 -11.24 13.93
N SER A 23 -5.33 -12.04 12.87
CA SER A 23 -6.64 -12.33 12.26
C SER A 23 -7.61 -13.13 13.14
N VAL A 24 -7.13 -13.69 14.27
CA VAL A 24 -7.94 -14.51 15.19
C VAL A 24 -8.45 -13.70 16.38
N CYS A 25 -7.57 -13.02 17.11
CA CYS A 25 -7.93 -12.27 18.31
C CYS A 25 -7.96 -10.74 18.11
N LEU A 26 -7.60 -10.25 16.92
CA LEU A 26 -7.56 -8.84 16.55
C LEU A 26 -6.62 -7.97 17.39
N VAL A 27 -5.71 -8.61 18.14
CA VAL A 27 -4.66 -7.91 18.88
C VAL A 27 -3.60 -7.39 17.92
N GLU A 28 -3.23 -6.13 18.12
CA GLU A 28 -2.19 -5.44 17.37
C GLU A 28 -0.81 -5.73 17.97
N HIS A 29 0.18 -5.88 17.10
CA HIS A 29 1.58 -6.09 17.48
C HIS A 29 2.47 -5.27 16.55
N HIS A 30 3.66 -4.87 17.00
CA HIS A 30 4.71 -4.41 16.09
C HIS A 30 5.01 -5.52 15.08
N ALA A 31 5.12 -5.17 13.80
CA ALA A 31 5.47 -6.11 12.74
C ALA A 31 6.77 -6.84 13.09
N ALA A 32 7.78 -6.11 13.61
CA ALA A 32 9.04 -6.67 14.05
C ALA A 32 8.87 -7.74 15.15
N CYS A 33 8.06 -7.46 16.18
CA CYS A 33 7.79 -8.42 17.26
C CYS A 33 7.06 -9.68 16.74
N TYR A 34 6.08 -9.49 15.85
CA TYR A 34 5.32 -10.61 15.27
C TYR A 34 6.22 -11.52 14.41
N ILE A 35 7.12 -10.91 13.61
CA ILE A 35 8.09 -11.63 12.78
C ILE A 35 9.15 -12.31 13.64
N ALA A 36 9.66 -11.65 14.67
CA ALA A 36 10.64 -12.22 15.61
C ALA A 36 10.08 -13.47 16.32
N ASN A 37 8.77 -13.51 16.56
CA ASN A 37 8.07 -14.69 17.10
C ASN A 37 7.76 -15.77 16.04
N GLY A 38 8.32 -15.66 14.83
CA GLY A 38 8.11 -16.61 13.74
C GLY A 38 6.72 -16.56 13.12
N ILE A 39 6.12 -15.37 13.02
CA ILE A 39 4.77 -15.15 12.46
C ILE A 39 3.71 -15.88 13.30
N LYS A 40 3.78 -15.69 14.62
CA LYS A 40 2.81 -16.21 15.59
C LYS A 40 2.37 -15.10 16.53
N CYS A 41 1.06 -15.05 16.80
CA CYS A 41 0.51 -14.07 17.73
C CYS A 41 0.97 -14.37 19.17
N HIS A 42 1.54 -13.38 19.85
CA HIS A 42 1.94 -13.51 21.26
C HIS A 42 0.76 -13.63 22.22
N ALA A 43 -0.40 -13.05 21.87
CA ALA A 43 -1.57 -13.04 22.75
C ALA A 43 -2.35 -14.37 22.71
N CYS A 44 -2.58 -14.96 21.53
CA CYS A 44 -3.37 -16.19 21.39
C CYS A 44 -2.59 -17.41 20.88
N GLY A 45 -1.33 -17.25 20.49
CA GLY A 45 -0.48 -18.33 19.97
C GLY A 45 -0.79 -18.77 18.53
N SER A 46 -1.76 -18.15 17.86
CA SER A 46 -2.16 -18.51 16.49
C SER A 46 -1.04 -18.24 15.47
N SER A 47 -0.85 -19.15 14.53
CA SER A 47 0.01 -19.01 13.35
C SER A 47 -0.76 -18.63 12.08
N ALA A 48 -2.00 -18.15 12.22
CA ALA A 48 -2.77 -17.64 11.10
C ALA A 48 -2.09 -16.39 10.51
N THR A 49 -2.30 -16.18 9.21
CA THR A 49 -1.76 -15.02 8.50
C THR A 49 -2.22 -13.73 9.19
N PRO A 50 -1.31 -12.82 9.57
CA PRO A 50 -1.67 -11.54 10.14
C PRO A 50 -2.30 -10.65 9.07
N ILE A 51 -3.05 -9.65 9.52
CA ILE A 51 -3.59 -8.58 8.69
C ILE A 51 -2.63 -7.41 8.80
N ASP A 52 -2.17 -6.92 7.66
CA ASP A 52 -1.50 -5.63 7.57
C ASP A 52 -2.58 -4.53 7.42
N PRO A 53 -2.81 -3.67 8.42
CA PRO A 53 -3.82 -2.62 8.35
C PRO A 53 -3.47 -1.53 7.33
N GLU A 54 -2.23 -1.51 6.83
CA GLU A 54 -1.75 -0.51 5.86
C GLU A 54 -1.65 -1.06 4.43
N ALA A 55 -1.72 -2.38 4.23
CA ALA A 55 -1.61 -3.04 2.92
C ALA A 55 -2.65 -2.61 1.87
N GLY A 56 -3.72 -1.93 2.27
CA GLY A 56 -4.76 -1.40 1.37
C GLY A 56 -4.77 0.13 1.26
N LYS A 57 -3.85 0.82 1.92
CA LYS A 57 -3.71 2.28 1.85
C LYS A 57 -2.76 2.61 0.70
N GLU A 58 -3.24 2.41 -0.51
CA GLU A 58 -2.58 2.95 -1.69
C GLU A 58 -2.36 4.47 -1.47
N PRO A 59 -1.15 5.00 -1.72
CA PRO A 59 -0.91 6.42 -1.60
C PRO A 59 -1.92 7.14 -2.48
N VAL A 60 -2.86 7.85 -1.87
CA VAL A 60 -3.69 8.80 -2.59
C VAL A 60 -2.72 9.87 -3.06
N GLU A 61 -2.29 9.79 -4.32
CA GLU A 61 -1.68 10.93 -4.98
C GLU A 61 -2.65 12.11 -4.80
N PRO A 62 -2.18 13.28 -4.34
CA PRO A 62 -3.05 14.43 -4.23
C PRO A 62 -3.61 14.71 -5.64
N ALA A 63 -4.93 14.58 -5.78
CA ALA A 63 -5.62 14.93 -7.01
C ALA A 63 -5.18 16.35 -7.38
N SER A 64 -4.42 16.48 -8.46
CA SER A 64 -3.95 17.76 -8.97
C SER A 64 -5.17 18.63 -9.28
N ALA A 65 -5.52 19.48 -8.33
CA ALA A 65 -6.61 20.43 -8.48
C ALA A 65 -6.13 21.64 -9.27
N SER A 66 -6.88 21.94 -10.34
CA SER A 66 -6.83 23.16 -11.19
C SER A 66 -5.66 23.20 -12.19
N GLY A 67 -5.85 23.31 -13.50
CA GLY A 67 -7.02 23.69 -14.29
C GLY A 67 -6.56 24.66 -15.38
N VAL A 68 -6.65 24.27 -16.65
CA VAL A 68 -6.69 25.16 -17.82
C VAL A 68 -7.27 24.41 -19.02
N GLN A 69 -7.97 25.15 -19.86
CA GLN A 69 -9.09 24.77 -20.72
C GLN A 69 -8.72 23.92 -21.95
N PRO A 70 -9.69 23.24 -22.61
CA PRO A 70 -9.47 22.62 -23.91
C PRO A 70 -9.34 23.71 -24.98
N ALA A 71 -8.11 24.06 -25.34
CA ALA A 71 -7.84 24.84 -26.54
C ALA A 71 -7.76 23.90 -27.74
N SER A 72 -8.86 23.79 -28.47
CA SER A 72 -8.85 23.35 -29.86
C SER A 72 -7.84 24.19 -30.64
N ALA A 73 -6.76 23.59 -31.11
CA ALA A 73 -5.89 24.16 -32.14
C ALA A 73 -5.45 23.05 -33.09
N SER A 74 -6.03 23.12 -34.27
CA SER A 74 -5.73 22.33 -35.46
C SER A 74 -4.25 22.36 -35.86
N GLY A 75 -3.78 21.27 -36.44
CA GLY A 75 -2.55 21.21 -37.26
C GLY A 75 -1.29 21.00 -36.43
N THR A 76 -0.54 19.91 -36.58
CA THR A 76 0.02 19.43 -37.84
C THR A 76 0.34 17.95 -37.69
N GLY A 77 -0.01 17.17 -38.71
CA GLY A 77 0.35 15.77 -38.78
C GLY A 77 1.87 15.61 -38.68
N SER A 78 2.29 14.82 -37.71
CA SER A 78 3.56 14.09 -37.77
C SER A 78 3.26 12.70 -37.26
N ALA A 79 2.69 11.92 -38.17
CA ALA A 79 2.57 10.48 -38.02
C ALA A 79 3.99 9.90 -37.98
N VAL A 80 4.50 9.58 -36.79
CA VAL A 80 5.57 8.59 -36.69
C VAL A 80 4.88 7.23 -36.71
N GLN A 81 4.63 6.73 -37.91
CA GLN A 81 4.41 5.31 -38.15
C GLN A 81 5.63 4.78 -38.92
N PRO A 82 6.44 3.86 -38.36
CA PRO A 82 7.29 3.04 -39.17
C PRO A 82 6.44 1.93 -39.82
N ALA A 83 6.03 2.15 -41.06
CA ALA A 83 5.56 1.10 -41.96
C ALA A 83 6.18 1.31 -43.34
N SER A 84 7.43 0.89 -43.49
CA SER A 84 7.95 0.42 -44.78
C SER A 84 7.50 -1.04 -44.90
N ALA A 85 6.88 -1.54 -45.98
CA ALA A 85 6.71 -1.00 -47.31
C ALA A 85 5.47 -1.63 -47.98
N SER A 86 4.83 -0.87 -48.86
CA SER A 86 3.93 -1.39 -49.90
C SER A 86 4.76 -1.98 -51.05
N GLY A 87 4.31 -3.10 -51.63
CA GLY A 87 5.03 -3.88 -52.65
C GLY A 87 4.90 -3.39 -54.09
N ALA A 88 5.28 -4.24 -55.05
CA ALA A 88 4.81 -4.27 -56.44
C ALA A 88 5.39 -5.51 -57.17
N GLY A 89 4.59 -6.16 -58.02
CA GLY A 89 5.06 -7.18 -58.97
C GLY A 89 4.01 -8.24 -59.27
#